data_AF-A0A150GTC0-F1
#
_entry.id   AF-A0A150GTC0-F1
#
_cell.length_a   1.000
_cell.length_b   1.000
_cell.length_c   1.000
_cell.angle_alpha   90.00
_cell.angle_beta   90.00
_cell.angle_gamma   90.00
#
_symmetry.space_group_name_H-M   'P 1'
#
loop_
_entity.id
_entity.type
_entity.pdbx_description
1 polymer ?
#
loop_
_entity_poly.entity_id
_entity_poly.type
_entity_poly.pdbx_seq_one_letter_code
_entity_poly.pdbx_strand_id
1 'polypeptide(L)'
;MGAWELCHPDSRVQLYVDPTAVVKRIDEWVQISFHVAENCNMGRPPPPLVLTGFGKTGKTYCQTNVVPAAVAKAVSNKSVDSPWAGMVLLRLNMSELNRKASLKKNPCDLGVIGTEIRHFLRAVEVPVLVLCDELQSLFLPTSDDKQDIAGAHYIRDCFTKYLLLQGSRTMLWCLTGSTMAQTWIDIADMPSNGDMLFFRIYDAVLPATQSRQHMELVWKQLQQDRRLPCTELDPLLLQLCPPSVALLTVMVEEWVVSGQPADVRAFTSTFIRTKVLAEGVLHDGLVRFLTPHLQKMADGHCFIRDSYQRQILKLLMNPDGTLRDSWGDQELSATLVQLDGGWMMLRLGEVAHYLLGPPGTGGLHKDKLPSGPPEFRDKLQVIALEIAEKLERAQAGEPAGGGAAGLRELWTQQLWFQNVLKSPWNDRDRAWYGSHSEVLDSHLDMLVFYLCSNVLVDVRVIEALPSVLDQPLSEFVSAIQEAFSVLERKTVEAAVTAVAGELPDGRSVKGSGGGVSGGSSRKPRRTNSGGGGGATAAS
;
A
#
# COMPACT_ATOMS: atom_id res chain seq x y z
N MET A 1 11.87 -23.32 1.45
CA MET A 1 12.51 -21.99 1.38
C MET A 1 13.16 -21.86 0.02
N GLY A 2 12.85 -20.81 -0.73
CA GLY A 2 13.53 -20.51 -1.99
C GLY A 2 14.80 -19.71 -1.68
N ALA A 3 15.95 -20.35 -1.69
CA ALA A 3 17.24 -19.67 -1.71
C ALA A 3 18.02 -20.23 -2.88
N TRP A 4 18.67 -19.35 -3.63
CA TRP A 4 19.35 -19.68 -4.87
C TRP A 4 20.82 -19.34 -4.73
N GLU A 5 21.69 -20.21 -5.23
CA GLU A 5 23.11 -19.92 -5.35
C GLU A 5 23.39 -19.25 -6.69
N LEU A 6 23.88 -18.02 -6.64
CA LEU A 6 24.36 -17.29 -7.80
C LEU A 6 25.86 -17.53 -7.93
N CYS A 7 26.23 -18.27 -8.97
CA CYS A 7 27.63 -18.47 -9.35
C CYS A 7 28.08 -17.35 -10.27
N HIS A 8 29.08 -16.58 -9.84
CA HIS A 8 29.68 -15.50 -10.61
C HIS A 8 30.86 -16.01 -11.45
N PRO A 9 31.24 -15.33 -12.55
CA PRO A 9 32.35 -15.74 -13.41
C PRO A 9 33.71 -15.85 -12.70
N ASP A 10 33.88 -15.12 -11.59
CA ASP A 10 35.06 -15.19 -10.73
C ASP A 10 34.99 -16.33 -9.70
N SER A 11 34.12 -17.32 -9.93
CA SER A 11 33.86 -18.48 -9.07
C SER A 11 33.31 -18.14 -7.69
N ARG A 12 32.87 -16.88 -7.45
CA ARG A 12 32.17 -16.56 -6.21
C ARG A 12 30.76 -17.14 -6.23
N VAL A 13 30.34 -17.68 -5.09
CA VAL A 13 28.97 -18.13 -4.86
C VAL A 13 28.31 -17.14 -3.90
N GLN A 14 27.19 -16.59 -4.32
CA GLN A 14 26.39 -15.68 -3.50
C GLN A 14 24.98 -16.23 -3.33
N LEU A 15 24.49 -16.27 -2.09
CA LEU A 15 23.10 -16.63 -1.84
C LEU A 15 22.16 -15.48 -2.23
N TYR A 16 21.12 -15.81 -2.99
CA TYR A 16 19.97 -14.96 -3.25
C TYR A 16 18.76 -15.53 -2.54
N VAL A 17 18.21 -14.79 -1.59
CA VAL A 17 16.99 -15.18 -0.87
C VAL A 17 15.79 -14.81 -1.74
N ASP A 18 14.96 -15.80 -2.05
CA ASP A 18 13.78 -15.67 -2.90
C ASP A 18 12.51 -16.16 -2.17
N PRO A 19 12.01 -15.38 -1.20
CA PRO A 19 10.87 -15.79 -0.37
C PRO A 19 9.55 -15.86 -1.15
N THR A 20 9.42 -15.13 -2.26
CA THR A 20 8.18 -14.98 -3.04
C THR A 20 8.25 -15.64 -4.41
N ALA A 21 9.26 -16.49 -4.65
CA ALA A 21 9.47 -17.16 -5.94
C ALA A 21 9.61 -16.19 -7.13
N VAL A 22 10.25 -15.03 -6.91
CA VAL A 22 10.63 -14.06 -7.93
C VAL A 22 11.46 -14.71 -9.03
N VAL A 23 12.38 -15.63 -8.68
CA VAL A 23 13.19 -16.34 -9.69
C VAL A 23 12.29 -17.17 -10.61
N LYS A 24 11.27 -17.84 -10.05
CA LYS A 24 10.29 -18.59 -10.85
C LYS A 24 9.53 -17.67 -11.80
N ARG A 25 9.11 -16.49 -11.33
CA ARG A 25 8.43 -15.48 -12.18
C ARG A 25 9.32 -14.98 -13.31
N ILE A 26 10.60 -14.76 -13.03
CA ILE A 26 11.59 -14.36 -14.05
C ILE A 26 11.78 -15.50 -15.06
N ASP A 27 11.92 -16.75 -14.60
CA ASP A 27 12.02 -17.91 -15.49
C ASP A 27 10.79 -18.02 -16.42
N GLU A 28 9.58 -17.86 -15.88
CA GLU A 28 8.33 -17.83 -16.64
C GLU A 28 8.33 -16.71 -17.70
N TRP A 29 8.75 -15.49 -17.31
CA TRP A 29 8.90 -14.38 -18.25
C TRP A 29 9.88 -14.68 -19.38
N VAL A 30 11.03 -15.30 -19.07
CA VAL A 30 12.03 -15.66 -20.09
C VAL A 30 11.43 -16.65 -21.10
N GLN A 31 10.71 -17.67 -20.62
CA GLN A 31 10.07 -18.66 -21.50
C GLN A 31 9.03 -18.01 -22.42
N ILE A 32 8.16 -17.17 -21.86
CA ILE A 32 7.14 -16.43 -22.64
C ILE A 32 7.82 -15.52 -23.66
N SER A 33 8.86 -14.80 -23.25
CA SER A 33 9.56 -13.86 -24.12
C SER A 33 10.24 -14.54 -25.30
N PHE A 34 10.89 -15.68 -25.06
CA PHE A 34 11.53 -16.47 -26.11
C PHE A 34 10.48 -17.02 -27.08
N HIS A 35 9.39 -17.57 -26.55
CA HIS A 35 8.28 -18.06 -27.36
C HIS A 35 7.67 -16.97 -28.25
N VAL A 36 7.43 -15.77 -27.70
CA VAL A 36 6.87 -14.64 -28.45
C VAL A 36 7.83 -14.15 -29.54
N ALA A 37 9.13 -14.10 -29.28
CA ALA A 37 10.08 -13.67 -30.32
C ALA A 37 10.22 -14.69 -31.45
N GLU A 38 10.27 -15.98 -31.13
CA GLU A 38 10.45 -17.07 -32.10
C GLU A 38 9.21 -17.24 -32.99
N ASN A 39 8.02 -16.93 -32.48
CA ASN A 39 6.78 -17.10 -33.22
C ASN A 39 6.46 -15.88 -34.10
N CYS A 40 7.06 -15.82 -35.29
CA CYS A 40 6.92 -14.71 -36.25
C CYS A 40 5.47 -14.26 -36.49
N ASN A 41 4.49 -15.17 -36.42
CA ASN A 41 3.08 -14.89 -36.68
C ASN A 41 2.39 -14.02 -35.61
N MET A 42 2.96 -13.88 -34.41
CA MET A 42 2.39 -13.04 -33.35
C MET A 42 2.52 -11.52 -33.64
N GLY A 43 3.37 -11.12 -34.59
CA GLY A 43 3.54 -9.73 -35.03
C GLY A 43 3.95 -8.72 -33.95
N ARG A 44 4.35 -9.19 -32.76
CA ARG A 44 4.52 -8.38 -31.54
C ARG A 44 5.88 -8.64 -30.89
N PRO A 45 6.50 -7.64 -30.26
CA PRO A 45 7.72 -7.85 -29.48
C PRO A 45 7.42 -8.60 -28.16
N PRO A 46 8.45 -9.21 -27.55
CA PRO A 46 8.36 -9.80 -26.21
C PRO A 46 7.86 -8.80 -25.15
N PRO A 47 7.09 -9.26 -24.15
CA PRO A 47 6.64 -8.39 -23.07
C PRO A 47 7.84 -7.89 -22.24
N PRO A 48 7.88 -6.60 -21.85
CA PRO A 48 8.90 -6.14 -20.92
C PRO A 48 8.66 -6.70 -19.51
N LEU A 49 9.74 -7.08 -18.83
CA LEU A 49 9.74 -7.40 -17.40
C LEU A 49 9.86 -6.10 -16.60
N VAL A 50 8.99 -5.91 -15.62
CA VAL A 50 9.11 -4.83 -14.64
C VAL A 50 9.33 -5.44 -13.26
N LEU A 51 10.50 -5.19 -12.68
CA LEU A 51 10.79 -5.55 -11.30
C LEU A 51 10.25 -4.47 -10.37
N THR A 52 9.25 -4.82 -9.59
CA THR A 52 8.57 -3.88 -8.68
C THR A 52 8.93 -4.14 -7.23
N GLY A 53 8.70 -3.16 -6.37
CA GLY A 53 8.95 -3.25 -4.94
C GLY A 53 9.35 -1.90 -4.34
N PHE A 54 9.31 -1.81 -3.02
CA PHE A 54 9.69 -0.60 -2.28
C PHE A 54 11.16 -0.21 -2.48
N GLY A 55 11.51 0.97 -1.97
CA GLY A 55 12.88 1.39 -1.80
C GLY A 55 13.73 0.28 -1.18
N LYS A 56 14.92 0.05 -1.74
CA LYS A 56 15.90 -0.91 -1.20
C LYS A 56 15.37 -2.35 -0.99
N THR A 57 14.47 -2.85 -1.85
CA THR A 57 14.07 -4.27 -1.87
C THR A 57 14.98 -5.17 -2.70
N GLY A 58 16.05 -4.61 -3.29
CA GLY A 58 17.01 -5.37 -4.09
C GLY A 58 16.67 -5.47 -5.57
N LYS A 59 15.81 -4.59 -6.10
CA LYS A 59 15.43 -4.56 -7.54
C LYS A 59 16.64 -4.50 -8.47
N THR A 60 17.52 -3.52 -8.28
CA THR A 60 18.75 -3.37 -9.09
C THR A 60 19.66 -4.59 -8.97
N TYR A 61 19.74 -5.21 -7.80
CA TYR A 61 20.51 -6.45 -7.60
C TYR A 61 19.89 -7.62 -8.37
N CYS A 62 18.57 -7.80 -8.28
CA CYS A 62 17.82 -8.82 -9.01
C CYS A 62 17.95 -8.62 -10.52
N GLN A 63 17.77 -7.39 -11.01
CA GLN A 63 17.98 -7.02 -12.41
C GLN A 63 19.41 -7.31 -12.87
N THR A 64 20.41 -7.03 -12.04
CA THR A 64 21.83 -7.12 -12.41
C THR A 64 22.36 -8.54 -12.43
N ASN A 65 21.86 -9.41 -11.57
CA ASN A 65 22.43 -10.74 -11.34
C ASN A 65 21.46 -11.85 -11.71
N VAL A 66 20.22 -11.78 -11.21
CA VAL A 66 19.23 -12.87 -11.34
C VAL A 66 18.68 -12.94 -12.76
N VAL A 67 18.27 -11.79 -13.32
CA VAL A 67 17.69 -11.75 -14.68
C VAL A 67 18.69 -12.23 -15.74
N PRO A 68 19.95 -11.75 -15.79
CA PRO A 68 20.94 -12.27 -16.73
C PRO A 68 21.24 -13.76 -16.52
N ALA A 69 21.27 -14.25 -15.28
CA ALA A 69 21.49 -15.67 -15.00
C ALA A 69 20.34 -16.55 -15.54
N ALA A 70 19.09 -16.13 -15.31
CA ALA A 70 17.91 -16.82 -15.82
C ALA A 70 17.89 -16.85 -17.36
N VAL A 71 18.17 -15.70 -17.99
CA VAL A 71 18.27 -15.60 -19.45
C VAL A 71 19.42 -16.45 -19.99
N ALA A 72 20.62 -16.39 -19.40
CA ALA A 72 21.76 -17.18 -19.83
C ALA A 72 21.49 -18.69 -19.75
N LYS A 73 20.85 -19.16 -18.68
CA LYS A 73 20.39 -20.54 -18.52
C LYS A 73 19.40 -20.95 -19.62
N ALA A 74 18.47 -20.06 -19.98
CA ALA A 74 17.53 -20.33 -21.06
C ALA A 74 18.22 -20.38 -22.43
N VAL A 75 19.17 -19.48 -22.69
CA VAL A 75 19.96 -19.47 -23.94
C VAL A 75 20.85 -20.71 -24.04
N SER A 76 21.50 -21.15 -22.96
CA SER A 76 22.37 -22.34 -22.98
C SER A 76 21.61 -23.64 -23.27
N ASN A 77 20.31 -23.67 -23.00
CA ASN A 77 19.45 -24.81 -23.29
C ASN A 77 18.94 -24.81 -24.75
N LYS A 78 19.27 -23.79 -25.55
CA LYS A 78 18.90 -23.69 -26.97
C LYS A 78 20.03 -24.21 -27.86
N SER A 79 19.70 -24.54 -29.11
CA SER A 79 20.68 -24.95 -30.12
C SER A 79 21.67 -23.82 -30.43
N VAL A 80 22.87 -24.17 -30.91
CA VAL A 80 23.89 -23.20 -31.34
C VAL A 80 23.36 -22.29 -32.48
N ASP A 81 22.45 -22.80 -33.30
CA ASP A 81 21.79 -22.07 -34.39
C ASP A 81 20.57 -21.24 -33.94
N SER A 82 20.33 -21.13 -32.63
CA SER A 82 19.22 -20.34 -32.08
C SER A 82 19.37 -18.86 -32.44
N PRO A 83 18.28 -18.13 -32.78
CA PRO A 83 18.31 -16.69 -32.99
C PRO A 83 18.73 -15.90 -31.74
N TRP A 84 18.79 -16.57 -30.59
CA TRP A 84 19.23 -16.04 -29.31
C TRP A 84 20.72 -16.28 -29.02
N ALA A 85 21.43 -17.01 -29.88
CA ALA A 85 22.87 -17.19 -29.76
C ALA A 85 23.60 -15.85 -29.89
N GLY A 86 24.65 -15.64 -29.09
CA GLY A 86 25.43 -14.40 -29.12
C GLY A 86 24.73 -13.19 -28.48
N MET A 87 23.75 -13.42 -27.61
CA MET A 87 23.02 -12.35 -26.92
C MET A 87 23.94 -11.39 -26.16
N VAL A 88 23.71 -10.09 -26.35
CA VAL A 88 24.48 -9.01 -25.71
C VAL A 88 23.69 -8.42 -24.55
N LEU A 89 24.39 -8.09 -23.46
CA LEU A 89 23.82 -7.39 -22.30
C LEU A 89 24.07 -5.88 -22.42
N LEU A 90 23.01 -5.08 -22.45
CA LEU A 90 23.06 -3.63 -22.38
C LEU A 90 22.54 -3.15 -21.02
N ARG A 91 23.32 -2.34 -20.32
CA ARG A 91 22.93 -1.72 -19.05
C ARG A 91 22.72 -0.23 -19.24
N LEU A 92 21.55 0.26 -18.87
CA LEU A 92 21.18 1.66 -18.93
C LEU A 92 20.72 2.10 -17.55
N ASN A 93 21.37 3.11 -16.97
CA ASN A 93 20.86 3.78 -15.79
C ASN A 93 20.31 5.15 -16.21
N MET A 94 18.99 5.32 -16.11
CA MET A 94 18.33 6.51 -16.64
C MET A 94 18.61 7.76 -15.82
N SER A 95 18.87 7.62 -14.52
CA SER A 95 19.29 8.75 -13.68
C SER A 95 20.66 9.30 -14.10
N GLU A 96 21.61 8.42 -14.42
CA GLU A 96 22.93 8.83 -14.91
C GLU A 96 22.86 9.44 -16.30
N LEU A 97 22.02 8.87 -17.17
CA LEU A 97 21.80 9.36 -18.53
C LEU A 97 21.19 10.76 -18.51
N ASN A 98 20.14 10.97 -17.70
CA ASN A 98 19.49 12.26 -17.51
C ASN A 98 20.50 13.29 -16.94
N ARG A 99 21.27 12.94 -15.90
CA ARG A 99 22.33 13.81 -15.36
C ARG A 99 23.36 14.21 -16.42
N LYS A 100 23.78 13.28 -17.29
CA LYS A 100 24.73 13.58 -18.39
C LYS A 100 24.09 14.47 -19.47
N ALA A 101 22.80 14.31 -19.73
CA ALA A 101 22.04 15.16 -20.65
C ALA A 101 21.94 16.59 -20.12
N SER A 102 21.57 16.78 -18.85
CA SER A 102 21.44 18.11 -18.22
C SER A 102 22.77 18.88 -18.17
N LEU A 103 23.92 18.20 -18.14
CA LEU A 103 25.25 18.84 -18.18
C LEU A 103 25.60 19.41 -19.56
N LYS A 104 25.00 18.92 -20.64
CA LYS A 104 25.09 19.52 -21.97
C LYS A 104 23.97 20.56 -22.05
N LYS A 105 24.31 21.86 -22.00
CA LYS A 105 23.39 23.03 -21.98
C LYS A 105 22.44 23.19 -23.19
N ASN A 106 22.04 22.11 -23.86
CA ASN A 106 21.03 22.14 -24.93
C ASN A 106 19.80 21.34 -24.50
N PRO A 107 18.74 22.01 -24.00
CA PRO A 107 17.47 21.40 -23.61
C PRO A 107 16.76 20.63 -24.73
N CYS A 108 17.15 20.84 -25.99
CA CYS A 108 16.60 20.15 -27.16
C CYS A 108 17.17 18.73 -27.41
N ASP A 109 18.15 18.27 -26.60
CA ASP A 109 18.96 17.07 -26.93
C ASP A 109 18.40 15.75 -26.36
N LEU A 110 17.35 15.77 -25.53
CA LEU A 110 16.71 14.52 -25.04
C LEU A 110 16.01 13.75 -26.17
N GLY A 111 15.44 14.48 -27.15
CA GLY A 111 14.93 13.88 -28.39
C GLY A 111 16.03 13.22 -29.21
N VAL A 112 17.26 13.76 -29.17
CA VAL A 112 18.44 13.19 -29.82
C VAL A 112 18.90 11.94 -29.08
N ILE A 113 18.97 11.93 -27.75
CA ILE A 113 19.29 10.71 -26.96
C ILE A 113 18.30 9.59 -27.26
N GLY A 114 17.00 9.87 -27.29
CA GLY A 114 16.00 8.90 -27.69
C GLY A 114 16.23 8.42 -29.13
N THR A 115 16.53 9.33 -30.06
CA THR A 115 16.81 8.99 -31.46
C THR A 115 18.08 8.15 -31.61
N GLU A 116 19.13 8.41 -30.85
CA GLU A 116 20.39 7.65 -30.84
C GLU A 116 20.19 6.26 -30.23
N ILE A 117 19.47 6.14 -29.12
CA ILE A 117 19.07 4.83 -28.58
C ILE A 117 18.24 4.08 -29.62
N ARG A 118 17.30 4.75 -30.31
CA ARG A 118 16.51 4.13 -31.37
C ARG A 118 17.36 3.67 -32.55
N HIS A 119 18.32 4.49 -33.01
CA HIS A 119 19.22 4.15 -34.10
C HIS A 119 20.13 2.98 -33.72
N PHE A 120 20.72 3.03 -32.52
CA PHE A 120 21.48 1.93 -31.96
C PHE A 120 20.65 0.65 -31.95
N LEU A 121 19.47 0.68 -31.35
CA LEU A 121 18.60 -0.50 -31.24
C LEU A 121 18.16 -1.02 -32.62
N ARG A 122 17.88 -0.14 -33.60
CA ARG A 122 17.57 -0.57 -34.99
C ARG A 122 18.76 -1.17 -35.73
N ALA A 123 19.97 -0.72 -35.42
CA ALA A 123 21.20 -1.19 -36.06
C ALA A 123 21.72 -2.50 -35.45
N VAL A 124 21.23 -2.88 -34.27
CA VAL A 124 21.67 -4.09 -33.60
C VAL A 124 20.95 -5.31 -34.18
N GLU A 125 21.66 -6.03 -35.05
CA GLU A 125 21.22 -7.29 -35.67
C GLU A 125 21.32 -8.51 -34.75
N VAL A 126 21.86 -8.34 -33.54
CA VAL A 126 22.01 -9.41 -32.55
C VAL A 126 20.92 -9.33 -31.47
N PRO A 127 20.59 -10.44 -30.80
CA PRO A 127 19.71 -10.43 -29.63
C PRO A 127 20.31 -9.59 -28.48
N VAL A 128 19.48 -8.78 -27.82
CA VAL A 128 19.93 -7.88 -26.73
C VAL A 128 19.04 -8.01 -25.49
N LEU A 129 19.66 -8.18 -24.32
CA LEU A 129 19.01 -8.03 -23.02
C LEU A 129 19.31 -6.63 -22.52
N VAL A 130 18.28 -5.79 -22.42
CA VAL A 130 18.39 -4.42 -21.92
C VAL A 130 17.95 -4.38 -20.46
N LEU A 131 18.89 -4.04 -19.58
CA LEU A 131 18.64 -3.75 -18.17
C LEU A 131 18.51 -2.24 -18.01
N CYS A 132 17.29 -1.75 -17.92
CA CYS A 132 16.97 -0.34 -17.74
C CYS A 132 16.65 -0.07 -16.27
N ASP A 133 17.58 0.57 -15.56
CA ASP A 133 17.45 0.92 -14.15
C ASP A 133 16.93 2.36 -14.01
N GLU A 134 16.09 2.59 -13.00
CA GLU A 134 15.54 3.92 -12.65
C GLU A 134 14.68 4.58 -13.75
N LEU A 135 13.78 3.81 -14.36
CA LEU A 135 12.97 4.27 -15.49
C LEU A 135 12.21 5.58 -15.22
N GLN A 136 11.76 5.84 -13.98
CA GLN A 136 11.06 7.09 -13.64
C GLN A 136 11.92 8.34 -13.87
N SER A 137 13.25 8.24 -13.81
CA SER A 137 14.14 9.36 -14.13
C SER A 137 14.07 9.76 -15.62
N LEU A 138 13.61 8.86 -16.48
CA LEU A 138 13.37 9.12 -17.89
C LEU A 138 12.03 9.85 -18.12
N PHE A 139 11.03 9.59 -17.28
CA PHE A 139 9.71 10.25 -17.34
C PHE A 139 9.68 11.63 -16.69
N LEU A 140 10.69 11.95 -15.86
CA LEU A 140 10.85 13.26 -15.23
C LEU A 140 12.20 13.88 -15.63
N PRO A 141 12.43 14.18 -16.91
CA PRO A 141 13.64 14.88 -17.34
C PRO A 141 13.72 16.25 -16.68
N THR A 142 14.94 16.63 -16.28
CA THR A 142 15.22 17.93 -15.68
C THR A 142 16.18 18.73 -16.57
N SER A 143 15.81 19.97 -16.85
CA SER A 143 16.62 20.96 -17.57
C SER A 143 16.76 22.20 -16.70
N ASP A 144 17.99 22.60 -16.39
CA ASP A 144 18.31 23.76 -15.54
C ASP A 144 17.53 23.77 -14.20
N ASP A 145 17.52 22.62 -13.51
CA ASP A 145 16.79 22.38 -12.24
C ASP A 145 15.26 22.57 -12.32
N LYS A 146 14.69 22.67 -13.53
CA LYS A 146 13.25 22.68 -13.79
C LYS A 146 12.84 21.41 -14.54
N GLN A 147 11.63 20.93 -14.28
CA GLN A 147 11.08 19.79 -15.01
C GLN A 147 10.81 20.19 -16.48
N ASP A 148 11.35 19.42 -17.42
CA ASP A 148 11.03 19.55 -18.84
C ASP A 148 9.74 18.78 -19.14
N ILE A 149 8.60 19.43 -18.91
CA ILE A 149 7.28 18.81 -19.06
C ILE A 149 7.04 18.36 -20.52
N ALA A 150 7.47 19.15 -21.50
CA ALA A 150 7.26 18.82 -22.91
C ALA A 150 8.13 17.63 -23.34
N GLY A 151 9.41 17.61 -22.94
CA GLY A 151 10.29 16.48 -23.13
C GLY A 151 9.80 15.22 -22.43
N ALA A 152 9.28 15.34 -21.20
CA ALA A 152 8.69 14.25 -20.44
C ALA A 152 7.57 13.53 -21.22
N HIS A 153 6.61 14.30 -21.75
CA HIS A 153 5.49 13.75 -22.53
C HIS A 153 5.98 13.08 -23.82
N TYR A 154 6.89 13.69 -24.57
CA TYR A 154 7.45 13.06 -25.76
C TYR A 154 8.19 11.74 -25.43
N ILE A 155 9.02 11.76 -24.39
CA ILE A 155 9.79 10.60 -23.96
C ILE A 155 8.86 9.46 -23.50
N ARG A 156 7.83 9.77 -22.71
CA ARG A 156 6.86 8.79 -22.20
C ARG A 156 5.95 8.27 -23.30
N ASP A 157 5.21 9.17 -23.95
CA ASP A 157 4.06 8.85 -24.80
C ASP A 157 4.48 8.40 -26.21
N CYS A 158 5.61 8.90 -26.70
CA CYS A 158 6.11 8.57 -28.03
C CYS A 158 7.28 7.59 -27.95
N PHE A 159 8.38 7.98 -27.30
CA PHE A 159 9.64 7.25 -27.40
C PHE A 159 9.63 5.92 -26.63
N THR A 160 9.36 5.96 -25.32
CA THR A 160 9.39 4.78 -24.44
C THR A 160 8.29 3.81 -24.82
N LYS A 161 7.08 4.32 -25.05
CA LYS A 161 5.97 3.51 -25.57
C LYS A 161 6.36 2.78 -26.85
N TYR A 162 6.95 3.49 -27.82
CA TYR A 162 7.39 2.87 -29.07
C TYR A 162 8.45 1.79 -28.84
N LEU A 163 9.46 2.05 -28.00
CA LEU A 163 10.49 1.05 -27.71
C LEU A 163 9.93 -0.23 -27.08
N LEU A 164 8.98 -0.10 -26.17
CA LEU A 164 8.46 -1.25 -25.42
C LEU A 164 7.34 -2.01 -26.17
N LEU A 165 6.54 -1.33 -27.01
CA LEU A 165 5.44 -1.96 -27.75
C LEU A 165 5.75 -2.28 -29.20
N GLN A 166 6.67 -1.55 -29.83
CA GLN A 166 7.00 -1.62 -31.25
C GLN A 166 8.51 -1.84 -31.47
N GLY A 167 9.24 -2.20 -30.41
CA GLY A 167 10.66 -2.50 -30.45
C GLY A 167 11.00 -3.76 -31.27
N SER A 168 12.29 -4.02 -31.42
CA SER A 168 12.76 -5.25 -32.09
C SER A 168 12.33 -6.49 -31.31
N ARG A 169 12.01 -7.57 -32.03
CA ARG A 169 11.69 -8.88 -31.43
C ARG A 169 12.92 -9.57 -30.84
N THR A 170 14.10 -9.11 -31.22
CA THR A 170 15.39 -9.58 -30.69
C THR A 170 15.75 -8.92 -29.36
N MET A 171 14.89 -8.06 -28.81
CA MET A 171 15.15 -7.32 -27.57
C MET A 171 14.29 -7.79 -26.42
N LEU A 172 14.92 -7.98 -25.28
CA LEU A 172 14.27 -8.22 -24.00
C LEU A 172 14.52 -7.04 -23.08
N TRP A 173 13.46 -6.49 -22.53
CA TRP A 173 13.54 -5.35 -21.62
C TRP A 173 13.28 -5.82 -20.20
N CYS A 174 14.18 -5.47 -19.29
CA CYS A 174 13.97 -5.57 -17.86
C CYS A 174 14.09 -4.17 -17.26
N LEU A 175 13.02 -3.71 -16.63
CA LEU A 175 12.83 -2.35 -16.15
C LEU A 175 12.75 -2.35 -14.62
N THR A 176 13.34 -1.35 -13.97
CA THR A 176 13.13 -1.06 -12.54
C THR A 176 12.70 0.40 -12.38
N GLY A 177 12.16 0.74 -11.21
CA GLY A 177 12.09 2.13 -10.77
C GLY A 177 12.12 2.26 -9.25
N SER A 178 12.85 3.24 -8.73
CA SER A 178 12.85 3.54 -7.29
C SER A 178 11.50 4.07 -6.83
N THR A 179 10.82 4.88 -7.65
CA THR A 179 9.46 5.35 -7.36
C THR A 179 8.42 4.57 -8.18
N MET A 180 8.10 3.36 -7.73
CA MET A 180 7.19 2.49 -8.48
C MET A 180 5.81 3.11 -8.72
N ALA A 181 5.26 3.90 -7.78
CA ALA A 181 3.99 4.58 -7.99
C ALA A 181 4.04 5.51 -9.20
N GLN A 182 5.09 6.34 -9.31
CA GLN A 182 5.26 7.23 -10.44
C GLN A 182 5.51 6.47 -11.73
N THR A 183 6.36 5.44 -11.70
CA THR A 183 6.60 4.58 -12.87
C THR A 183 5.31 3.97 -13.40
N TRP A 184 4.45 3.47 -12.51
CA TRP A 184 3.16 2.88 -12.89
C TRP A 184 2.16 3.92 -13.40
N ILE A 185 2.09 5.09 -12.77
CA ILE A 185 1.27 6.21 -13.26
C ILE A 185 1.70 6.58 -14.68
N ASP A 186 2.99 6.78 -14.92
CA ASP A 186 3.50 7.15 -16.25
C ASP A 186 3.22 6.08 -17.30
N ILE A 187 3.34 4.79 -16.93
CA ILE A 187 2.98 3.67 -17.82
C ILE A 187 1.47 3.66 -18.12
N ALA A 188 0.63 3.91 -17.13
CA ALA A 188 -0.82 3.93 -17.28
C ALA A 188 -1.31 5.13 -18.09
N ASP A 189 -0.64 6.28 -17.93
CA ASP A 189 -0.92 7.53 -18.65
C ASP A 189 -0.49 7.50 -20.12
N MET A 190 0.34 6.54 -20.53
CA MET A 190 0.71 6.41 -21.94
C MET A 190 -0.56 6.23 -22.79
N PRO A 191 -0.72 7.00 -23.89
CA PRO A 191 -1.91 6.90 -24.73
C PRO A 191 -2.08 5.46 -25.21
N SER A 192 -3.31 4.96 -25.37
CA SER A 192 -3.51 3.56 -25.77
C SER A 192 -3.17 3.32 -27.25
N ASN A 193 -3.58 4.20 -28.18
CA ASN A 193 -3.43 4.03 -29.64
C ASN A 193 -3.70 2.58 -30.12
N GLY A 194 -4.66 1.89 -29.51
CA GLY A 194 -5.04 0.50 -29.82
C GLY A 194 -4.30 -0.61 -29.05
N ASP A 195 -3.22 -0.34 -28.31
CA ASP A 195 -2.54 -1.31 -27.45
C ASP A 195 -1.91 -0.61 -26.23
N MET A 196 -2.40 -0.91 -25.02
CA MET A 196 -1.91 -0.29 -23.78
C MET A 196 -0.71 -1.07 -23.23
N LEU A 197 0.40 -0.37 -23.00
CA LEU A 197 1.63 -0.97 -22.45
C LEU A 197 1.38 -1.68 -21.12
N PHE A 198 0.48 -1.14 -20.30
CA PHE A 198 0.09 -1.70 -19.01
C PHE A 198 -0.30 -3.19 -19.09
N PHE A 199 -1.08 -3.60 -20.10
CA PHE A 199 -1.52 -5.00 -20.28
C PHE A 199 -0.44 -5.91 -20.88
N ARG A 200 0.72 -5.36 -21.25
CA ARG A 200 1.82 -6.07 -21.91
C ARG A 200 3.00 -6.29 -20.99
N ILE A 201 3.01 -5.63 -19.83
CA ILE A 201 4.06 -5.77 -18.83
C ILE A 201 3.93 -7.11 -18.12
N TYR A 202 5.08 -7.77 -17.96
CA TYR A 202 5.22 -8.89 -17.04
C TYR A 202 5.81 -8.36 -15.74
N ASP A 203 5.09 -8.51 -14.63
CA ASP A 203 5.53 -7.99 -13.34
C ASP A 203 6.20 -9.08 -12.48
N ALA A 204 7.26 -8.69 -11.77
CA ALA A 204 7.83 -9.51 -10.71
C ALA A 204 8.03 -8.64 -9.46
N VAL A 205 7.23 -8.92 -8.44
CA VAL A 205 7.17 -8.13 -7.20
C VAL A 205 8.19 -8.65 -6.20
N LEU A 206 9.14 -7.78 -5.83
CA LEU A 206 10.08 -8.04 -4.75
C LEU A 206 9.45 -7.60 -3.41
N PRO A 207 9.47 -8.47 -2.38
CA PRO A 207 8.82 -8.18 -1.12
C PRO A 207 9.57 -7.11 -0.33
N ALA A 208 8.81 -6.26 0.36
CA ALA A 208 9.34 -5.23 1.25
C ALA A 208 10.02 -5.84 2.49
N THR A 209 9.47 -6.95 2.97
CA THR A 209 9.86 -7.60 4.21
C THR A 209 10.23 -9.06 3.98
N GLN A 210 11.18 -9.55 4.76
CA GLN A 210 11.59 -10.95 4.77
C GLN A 210 11.50 -11.54 6.18
N SER A 211 11.39 -12.86 6.25
CA SER A 211 11.36 -13.56 7.53
C SER A 211 12.69 -13.36 8.28
N ARG A 212 12.62 -13.47 9.61
CA ARG A 212 13.80 -13.40 10.48
C ARG A 212 14.87 -14.43 10.09
N GLN A 213 14.47 -15.63 9.69
CA GLN A 213 15.38 -16.69 9.25
C GLN A 213 16.18 -16.28 8.00
N HIS A 214 15.55 -15.57 7.05
CA HIS A 214 16.24 -15.04 5.89
C HIS A 214 17.22 -13.92 6.26
N MET A 215 16.83 -13.03 7.18
CA MET A 215 17.71 -11.97 7.68
C MET A 215 18.94 -12.56 8.38
N GLU A 216 18.76 -13.56 9.24
CA GLU A 216 19.86 -14.25 9.95
C GLU A 216 20.79 -15.00 8.99
N LEU A 217 20.25 -15.58 7.91
CA LEU A 217 21.03 -16.26 6.89
C LEU A 217 21.94 -15.29 6.13
N VAL A 218 21.38 -14.15 5.70
CA VAL A 218 22.15 -13.09 5.03
C VAL A 218 23.16 -12.46 5.98
N TRP A 219 22.82 -12.27 7.25
CA TRP A 219 23.74 -11.77 8.26
C TRP A 219 24.98 -12.65 8.40
N LYS A 220 24.80 -13.98 8.49
CA LYS A 220 25.93 -14.93 8.52
C LYS A 220 26.81 -14.82 7.28
N GLN A 221 26.20 -14.61 6.11
CA GLN A 221 26.94 -14.45 4.87
C GLN A 221 27.73 -13.13 4.85
N LEU A 222 27.16 -12.02 5.34
CA LEU A 222 27.86 -10.74 5.46
C LEU A 222 29.06 -10.84 6.41
N GLN A 223 28.93 -11.56 7.53
CA GLN A 223 30.05 -11.81 8.44
C GLN A 223 31.18 -12.63 7.79
N GLN A 224 30.88 -13.41 6.76
CA GLN A 224 31.84 -14.23 6.02
C GLN A 224 32.34 -13.56 4.74
N ASP A 225 31.79 -12.40 4.36
CA ASP A 225 32.15 -11.73 3.11
C ASP A 225 33.54 -11.10 3.23
N ARG A 226 34.50 -11.68 2.50
CA ARG A 226 35.90 -11.26 2.47
C ARG A 226 36.12 -9.86 1.87
N ARG A 227 35.09 -9.23 1.28
CA ARG A 227 35.15 -7.85 0.79
C ARG A 227 35.06 -6.83 1.92
N LEU A 228 34.44 -7.22 3.04
CA LEU A 228 34.45 -6.39 4.22
C LEU A 228 35.82 -6.55 4.90
N PRO A 229 36.43 -5.47 5.42
CA PRO A 229 37.62 -5.56 6.25
C PRO A 229 37.39 -6.63 7.33
N CYS A 230 38.44 -7.38 7.73
CA CYS A 230 38.38 -8.41 8.78
C CYS A 230 37.97 -7.79 10.12
N THR A 231 36.71 -7.46 10.28
CA THR A 231 36.16 -6.74 11.41
C THR A 231 34.85 -7.35 11.81
N GLU A 232 34.65 -7.45 13.11
CA GLU A 232 33.44 -8.00 13.70
C GLU A 232 32.27 -7.04 13.46
N LEU A 233 31.25 -7.49 12.73
CA LEU A 233 30.04 -6.71 12.49
C LEU A 233 29.21 -6.63 13.77
N ASP A 234 28.81 -5.43 14.18
CA ASP A 234 27.98 -5.24 15.37
C ASP A 234 26.57 -5.86 15.18
N PRO A 235 26.14 -6.82 16.03
CA PRO A 235 24.82 -7.44 15.94
C PRO A 235 23.64 -6.47 16.01
N LEU A 236 23.83 -5.26 16.55
CA LEU A 236 22.81 -4.21 16.58
C LEU A 236 22.39 -3.77 15.18
N LEU A 237 23.26 -3.89 14.17
CA LEU A 237 22.87 -3.60 12.78
C LEU A 237 21.73 -4.52 12.33
N LEU A 238 21.83 -5.83 12.61
CA LEU A 238 20.75 -6.77 12.30
C LEU A 238 19.48 -6.48 13.12
N GLN A 239 19.64 -6.14 14.41
CA GLN A 239 18.49 -5.92 15.30
C GLN A 239 17.72 -4.64 14.97
N LEU A 240 18.41 -3.60 14.51
CA LEU A 240 17.83 -2.28 14.24
C LEU A 240 17.40 -2.12 12.78
N CYS A 241 17.89 -2.97 11.87
CA CYS A 241 17.43 -2.97 10.50
C CYS A 241 15.96 -3.40 10.43
N PRO A 242 15.10 -2.67 9.70
CA PRO A 242 13.84 -3.24 9.21
C PRO A 242 14.12 -4.59 8.51
N PRO A 243 13.15 -5.52 8.47
CA PRO A 243 13.35 -6.85 7.93
C PRO A 243 13.50 -6.86 6.40
N SER A 244 14.51 -6.18 5.86
CA SER A 244 14.84 -6.07 4.45
C SER A 244 16.29 -6.49 4.21
N VAL A 245 16.49 -7.57 3.45
CA VAL A 245 17.79 -8.14 3.10
C VAL A 245 18.65 -7.10 2.37
N ALA A 246 18.08 -6.45 1.35
CA ALA A 246 18.82 -5.47 0.56
C ALA A 246 19.13 -4.20 1.37
N LEU A 247 18.23 -3.79 2.27
CA LEU A 247 18.52 -2.68 3.19
C LEU A 247 19.66 -3.03 4.15
N LEU A 248 19.64 -4.24 4.73
CA LEU A 248 20.69 -4.72 5.64
C LEU A 248 22.04 -4.76 4.93
N THR A 249 22.12 -5.31 3.72
CA THR A 249 23.36 -5.36 2.94
C THR A 249 23.93 -3.96 2.72
N VAL A 250 23.11 -3.02 2.23
CA VAL A 250 23.56 -1.63 1.98
C VAL A 250 23.96 -0.93 3.29
N MET A 251 23.22 -1.17 4.37
CA MET A 251 23.51 -0.57 5.68
C MET A 251 24.85 -1.05 6.25
N VAL A 252 25.14 -2.36 6.14
CA VAL A 252 26.42 -2.93 6.57
C VAL A 252 27.57 -2.39 5.74
N GLU A 253 27.41 -2.34 4.41
CA GLU A 253 28.43 -1.77 3.52
C GLU A 253 28.72 -0.30 3.88
N GLU A 254 27.68 0.53 4.07
CA GLU A 254 27.83 1.94 4.41
C GLU A 254 28.44 2.14 5.81
N TRP A 255 28.08 1.31 6.78
CA TRP A 255 28.67 1.34 8.13
C TRP A 255 30.17 1.05 8.08
N VAL A 256 30.56 0.03 7.31
CA VAL A 256 31.96 -0.35 7.11
C VAL A 256 32.73 0.76 6.39
N VAL A 257 32.19 1.31 5.30
CA VAL A 257 32.80 2.42 4.55
C VAL A 257 32.94 3.67 5.40
N SER A 258 32.01 3.91 6.33
CA SER A 258 32.04 5.04 7.27
C SER A 258 33.03 4.89 8.42
N GLY A 259 33.88 3.85 8.39
CA GLY A 259 34.88 3.60 9.42
C GLY A 259 34.29 3.06 10.72
N GLN A 260 33.13 2.38 10.65
CA GLN A 260 32.52 1.64 11.75
C GLN A 260 32.25 2.53 12.99
N PRO A 261 31.37 3.53 12.86
CA PRO A 261 31.04 4.40 13.98
C PRO A 261 30.56 3.59 15.18
N ALA A 262 31.15 3.86 16.35
CA ALA A 262 30.85 3.16 17.60
C ALA A 262 29.39 3.31 18.05
N ASP A 263 28.74 4.42 17.71
CA ASP A 263 27.31 4.61 17.95
C ASP A 263 26.47 4.05 16.79
N VAL A 264 26.28 2.73 16.82
CA VAL A 264 25.50 1.99 15.82
C VAL A 264 24.04 2.44 15.77
N ARG A 265 23.47 2.88 16.90
CA ARG A 265 22.07 3.36 16.97
C ARG A 265 21.92 4.68 16.24
N ALA A 266 22.80 5.65 16.50
CA ALA A 266 22.78 6.94 15.81
C ALA A 266 23.04 6.79 14.31
N PHE A 267 23.98 5.90 13.94
CA PHE A 267 24.22 5.55 12.54
C PHE A 267 22.97 4.97 11.87
N THR A 268 22.38 3.93 12.47
CA THR A 268 21.22 3.23 11.89
C THR A 268 20.01 4.16 11.76
N SER A 269 19.75 4.97 12.79
CA SER A 269 18.67 5.98 12.76
C SER A 269 18.87 7.00 11.63
N THR A 270 20.10 7.50 11.48
CA THR A 270 20.45 8.45 10.41
C THR A 270 20.30 7.79 9.03
N PHE A 271 20.80 6.57 8.87
CA PHE A 271 20.73 5.80 7.63
C PHE A 271 19.27 5.53 7.22
N ILE A 272 18.43 5.03 8.13
CA ILE A 272 17.00 4.80 7.85
C ILE A 272 16.32 6.11 7.45
N ARG A 273 16.59 7.20 8.16
CA ARG A 273 15.99 8.50 7.85
C ARG A 273 16.37 9.00 6.46
N THR A 274 17.64 8.88 6.07
CA THR A 274 18.14 9.42 4.80
C THR A 274 17.88 8.50 3.61
N LYS A 275 17.86 7.18 3.80
CA LYS A 275 17.74 6.19 2.71
C LYS A 275 16.38 5.55 2.58
N VAL A 276 15.54 5.57 3.63
CA VAL A 276 14.20 4.96 3.63
C VAL A 276 13.12 6.04 3.78
N LEU A 277 13.23 6.93 4.77
CA LEU A 277 12.18 7.93 5.04
C LEU A 277 12.21 9.12 4.08
N ALA A 278 13.36 9.46 3.49
CA ALA A 278 13.41 10.45 2.41
C ALA A 278 12.61 10.01 1.17
N GLU A 279 12.40 8.70 0.97
CA GLU A 279 11.53 8.14 -0.07
C GLU A 279 10.05 7.99 0.39
N GLY A 280 9.75 8.25 1.67
CA GLY A 280 8.41 8.12 2.28
C GLY A 280 7.58 9.40 2.30
N VAL A 281 8.12 10.54 1.86
CA VAL A 281 7.32 11.74 1.56
C VAL A 281 6.49 11.44 0.31
N LEU A 282 5.21 11.82 0.31
CA LEU A 282 4.30 11.65 -0.83
C LEU A 282 5.00 12.18 -2.09
N HIS A 283 5.46 11.24 -2.94
CA HIS A 283 6.42 11.54 -4.00
C HIS A 283 5.85 12.60 -4.95
N ASP A 284 6.67 13.56 -5.41
CA ASP A 284 6.25 14.67 -6.28
C ASP A 284 5.44 14.21 -7.50
N GLY A 285 5.75 13.03 -8.01
CA GLY A 285 5.00 12.39 -9.07
C GLY A 285 3.59 11.93 -8.66
N LEU A 286 3.43 11.29 -7.50
CA LEU A 286 2.11 10.98 -6.93
C LEU A 286 1.37 12.28 -6.60
N VAL A 287 2.07 13.29 -6.07
CA VAL A 287 1.51 14.64 -5.86
C VAL A 287 1.05 15.22 -7.20
N ARG A 288 1.82 15.12 -8.28
CA ARG A 288 1.49 15.63 -9.61
C ARG A 288 0.32 14.88 -10.25
N PHE A 289 0.23 13.56 -10.07
CA PHE A 289 -0.92 12.75 -10.47
C PHE A 289 -2.17 13.12 -9.68
N LEU A 290 -2.05 13.28 -8.36
CA LEU A 290 -3.17 13.65 -7.52
C LEU A 290 -3.56 15.12 -7.72
N THR A 291 -2.65 16.03 -8.06
CA THR A 291 -2.90 17.48 -8.12
C THR A 291 -4.11 17.89 -8.98
N PRO A 292 -4.29 17.41 -10.23
CA PRO A 292 -5.50 17.62 -11.03
C PRO A 292 -6.77 17.12 -10.34
N HIS A 293 -6.60 16.06 -9.56
CA HIS A 293 -7.63 15.38 -8.79
C HIS A 293 -7.76 15.94 -7.38
N LEU A 294 -6.99 16.95 -6.96
CA LEU A 294 -7.07 17.56 -5.63
C LEU A 294 -7.86 18.89 -5.69
N GLN A 295 -8.80 19.06 -4.77
CA GLN A 295 -9.50 20.28 -4.46
C GLN A 295 -8.79 20.93 -3.30
N LYS A 296 -8.17 22.07 -3.56
CA LYS A 296 -7.56 22.88 -2.52
C LYS A 296 -8.63 23.78 -1.89
N MET A 297 -8.84 23.63 -0.59
CA MET A 297 -9.74 24.45 0.21
C MET A 297 -9.05 25.75 0.62
N ALA A 298 -9.84 26.74 1.07
CA ALA A 298 -9.36 28.08 1.42
C ALA A 298 -8.34 28.08 2.57
N ASP A 299 -8.38 27.08 3.44
CA ASP A 299 -7.45 26.84 4.55
C ASP A 299 -6.16 26.11 4.14
N GLY A 300 -6.01 25.79 2.85
CA GLY A 300 -4.86 25.05 2.31
C GLY A 300 -4.99 23.54 2.33
N HIS A 301 -6.09 22.96 2.85
CA HIS A 301 -6.35 21.53 2.77
C HIS A 301 -6.54 21.08 1.32
N CYS A 302 -6.09 19.87 0.98
CA CYS A 302 -6.27 19.29 -0.36
C CYS A 302 -7.05 17.97 -0.23
N PHE A 303 -8.21 17.89 -0.87
CA PHE A 303 -9.05 16.68 -0.91
C PHE A 303 -9.12 16.12 -2.31
N ILE A 304 -9.22 14.81 -2.50
CA ILE A 304 -9.39 14.28 -3.87
C ILE A 304 -10.81 14.62 -4.36
N ARG A 305 -10.93 15.49 -5.37
CA ARG A 305 -12.16 16.00 -6.02
C ARG A 305 -13.16 14.90 -6.31
N ASP A 306 -12.67 13.81 -6.90
CA ASP A 306 -13.49 12.69 -7.32
C ASP A 306 -13.60 11.64 -6.19
N SER A 307 -14.83 11.35 -5.78
CA SER A 307 -15.12 10.32 -4.79
C SER A 307 -14.62 8.93 -5.25
N TYR A 308 -14.73 8.60 -6.54
CA TYR A 308 -14.22 7.35 -7.12
C TYR A 308 -12.70 7.23 -6.99
N GLN A 309 -11.96 8.31 -7.23
CA GLN A 309 -10.49 8.29 -7.14
C GLN A 309 -10.02 8.23 -5.69
N ARG A 310 -10.72 8.93 -4.79
CA ARG A 310 -10.51 8.84 -3.34
C ARG A 310 -10.70 7.41 -2.83
N GLN A 311 -11.70 6.72 -3.38
CA GLN A 311 -12.00 5.33 -3.08
C GLN A 311 -10.94 4.37 -3.59
N ILE A 312 -10.46 4.54 -4.82
CA ILE A 312 -9.36 3.72 -5.36
C ILE A 312 -8.11 3.86 -4.49
N LEU A 313 -7.76 5.07 -4.06
CA LEU A 313 -6.61 5.27 -3.16
C LEU A 313 -6.82 4.70 -1.76
N LYS A 314 -8.02 4.85 -1.17
CA LYS A 314 -8.35 4.24 0.13
C LYS A 314 -8.46 2.71 0.07
N LEU A 315 -8.84 2.16 -1.08
CA LEU A 315 -8.77 0.72 -1.35
C LEU A 315 -7.31 0.30 -1.37
N LEU A 316 -6.48 1.03 -2.11
CA LEU A 316 -5.08 0.67 -2.32
C LEU A 316 -4.19 0.94 -1.10
N MET A 317 -4.64 1.73 -0.12
CA MET A 317 -3.83 2.15 1.03
C MET A 317 -4.47 1.78 2.38
N ASN A 318 -3.66 1.27 3.30
CA ASN A 318 -3.98 1.08 4.70
C ASN A 318 -4.10 2.44 5.42
N PRO A 319 -4.76 2.50 6.61
CA PRO A 319 -4.86 3.71 7.42
C PRO A 319 -3.50 4.32 7.83
N ASP A 320 -2.45 3.51 7.85
CA ASP A 320 -1.06 3.94 8.12
C ASP A 320 -0.34 4.48 6.87
N GLY A 321 -1.01 4.54 5.73
CA GLY A 321 -0.47 5.02 4.46
C GLY A 321 0.30 3.98 3.65
N THR A 322 0.41 2.73 4.11
CA THR A 322 1.05 1.65 3.35
C THR A 322 0.11 1.10 2.27
N LEU A 323 0.63 0.50 1.20
CA LEU A 323 -0.23 -0.14 0.18
C LEU A 323 -0.80 -1.46 0.72
N ARG A 324 -2.09 -1.72 0.46
CA ARG A 324 -2.74 -3.00 0.80
C ARG A 324 -2.22 -4.13 -0.07
N ASP A 325 -2.05 -5.30 0.52
CA ASP A 325 -1.58 -6.53 -0.13
C ASP A 325 -2.65 -7.62 -0.21
N SER A 326 -3.81 -7.41 0.40
CA SER A 326 -4.91 -8.38 0.46
C SER A 326 -6.27 -7.68 0.60
N TRP A 327 -7.32 -8.37 0.14
CA TRP A 327 -8.71 -7.89 0.13
C TRP A 327 -9.61 -8.94 0.78
N GLY A 328 -10.56 -8.51 1.63
CA GLY A 328 -11.59 -9.41 2.15
C GLY A 328 -12.77 -9.58 1.18
N ASP A 329 -13.41 -10.75 1.15
CA ASP A 329 -14.62 -11.03 0.33
C ASP A 329 -15.76 -10.02 0.56
N GLN A 330 -15.77 -9.45 1.76
CA GLN A 330 -16.74 -8.47 2.25
C GLN A 330 -16.47 -7.04 1.77
N GLU A 331 -15.25 -6.72 1.33
CA GLU A 331 -14.88 -5.42 0.75
C GLU A 331 -15.17 -5.39 -0.77
N LEU A 332 -15.27 -6.56 -1.40
CA LEU A 332 -15.64 -6.72 -2.80
C LEU A 332 -17.16 -6.74 -3.03
N SER A 333 -17.97 -6.78 -1.96
CA SER A 333 -19.44 -6.83 -2.03
C SER A 333 -20.12 -5.46 -2.01
N ALA A 334 -19.37 -4.38 -1.75
CA ALA A 334 -19.85 -3.01 -1.74
C ALA A 334 -19.29 -2.23 -2.93
N THR A 335 -20.09 -1.30 -3.48
CA THR A 335 -19.62 -0.34 -4.47
C THR A 335 -18.59 0.60 -3.83
N LEU A 336 -17.72 1.19 -4.65
CA LEU A 336 -16.73 2.16 -4.17
C LEU A 336 -17.41 3.32 -3.40
N VAL A 337 -18.56 3.80 -3.89
CA VAL A 337 -19.35 4.88 -3.24
C VAL A 337 -19.85 4.46 -1.85
N GLN A 338 -20.31 3.21 -1.70
CA GLN A 338 -20.71 2.65 -0.40
C GLN A 338 -19.51 2.58 0.55
N LEU A 339 -18.34 2.15 0.09
CA LEU A 339 -17.14 2.08 0.93
C LEU A 339 -16.70 3.47 1.43
N ASP A 340 -16.70 4.51 0.58
CA ASP A 340 -16.38 5.87 1.03
C ASP A 340 -17.42 6.43 1.99
N GLY A 341 -18.70 6.16 1.71
CA GLY A 341 -19.80 6.48 2.62
C GLY A 341 -19.55 5.89 4.00
N GLY A 342 -19.28 4.58 4.07
CA GLY A 342 -18.95 3.87 5.30
C GLY A 342 -17.77 4.50 6.04
N TRP A 343 -16.67 4.76 5.34
CA TRP A 343 -15.49 5.40 5.93
C TRP A 343 -15.74 6.82 6.44
N MET A 344 -16.53 7.61 5.72
CA MET A 344 -16.83 8.98 6.12
C MET A 344 -17.79 9.02 7.31
N MET A 345 -18.75 8.11 7.37
CA MET A 345 -19.61 7.93 8.55
C MET A 345 -18.83 7.46 9.78
N LEU A 346 -17.93 6.49 9.62
CA LEU A 346 -17.06 6.06 10.73
C LEU A 346 -16.24 7.24 11.24
N ARG A 347 -15.57 7.96 10.34
CA ARG A 347 -14.76 9.12 10.72
C ARG A 347 -15.58 10.21 11.38
N LEU A 348 -16.83 10.40 10.93
CA LEU A 348 -17.76 11.34 11.53
C LEU A 348 -18.14 10.90 12.93
N GLY A 349 -18.37 9.60 13.14
CA GLY A 349 -18.58 8.98 14.45
C GLY A 349 -17.40 9.19 15.38
N GLU A 350 -16.17 8.89 14.96
CA GLU A 350 -14.96 9.08 15.75
C GLU A 350 -14.80 10.53 16.22
N VAL A 351 -14.98 11.48 15.30
CA VAL A 351 -14.86 12.91 15.60
C VAL A 351 -16.02 13.41 16.44
N ALA A 352 -17.25 12.97 16.17
CA ALA A 352 -18.41 13.32 16.96
C ALA A 352 -18.34 12.72 18.37
N HIS A 353 -17.84 11.50 18.54
CA HIS A 353 -17.58 10.92 19.85
C HIS A 353 -16.53 11.69 20.62
N TYR A 354 -15.45 12.05 19.95
CA TYR A 354 -14.36 12.80 20.57
C TYR A 354 -14.84 14.19 21.02
N LEU A 355 -15.63 14.89 20.21
CA LEU A 355 -16.06 16.27 20.49
C LEU A 355 -17.35 16.37 21.32
N LEU A 356 -18.27 15.41 21.16
CA LEU A 356 -19.65 15.46 21.66
C LEU A 356 -20.03 14.25 22.52
N GLY A 357 -19.11 13.30 22.73
CA GLY A 357 -19.39 12.01 23.36
C GLY A 357 -20.07 12.15 24.74
N PRO A 358 -20.86 11.12 25.13
CA PRO A 358 -21.81 11.25 26.22
C PRO A 358 -21.14 11.56 27.56
N PRO A 359 -21.80 12.38 28.41
CA PRO A 359 -21.31 12.68 29.75
C PRO A 359 -21.39 11.41 30.62
N GLY A 360 -20.30 10.64 30.71
CA GLY A 360 -20.26 9.47 31.59
C GLY A 360 -19.45 8.27 31.08
N THR A 361 -19.00 8.26 29.82
CA THR A 361 -17.93 7.34 29.40
C THR A 361 -16.64 7.77 30.10
N GLY A 362 -16.40 7.19 31.28
CA GLY A 362 -15.33 7.57 32.19
C GLY A 362 -13.97 7.63 31.49
N GLY A 363 -13.48 8.86 31.31
CA GLY A 363 -12.07 9.20 31.22
C GLY A 363 -11.38 8.93 29.89
N LEU A 364 -11.44 9.90 28.98
CA LEU A 364 -10.26 10.31 28.22
C LEU A 364 -10.34 11.84 28.00
N HIS A 365 -9.65 12.56 28.89
CA HIS A 365 -9.24 13.96 28.75
C HIS A 365 -10.31 15.06 28.71
N LYS A 366 -11.20 15.13 29.71
CA LYS A 366 -11.96 16.37 29.98
C LYS A 366 -11.07 17.61 30.18
N ASP A 367 -9.85 17.43 30.66
CA ASP A 367 -8.92 18.54 30.93
C ASP A 367 -8.13 19.03 29.71
N LYS A 368 -8.27 18.36 28.54
CA LYS A 368 -7.50 18.68 27.31
C LYS A 368 -8.31 18.51 26.02
N LEU A 369 -9.63 18.46 26.08
CA LEU A 369 -10.44 18.46 24.86
C LEU A 369 -10.26 19.82 24.16
N PRO A 370 -9.78 19.85 22.90
CA PRO A 370 -9.89 21.04 22.10
C PRO A 370 -11.37 21.41 22.02
N SER A 371 -11.73 22.68 22.23
CA SER A 371 -13.07 23.12 21.84
C SER A 371 -13.22 22.85 20.35
N GLY A 372 -14.13 21.94 19.98
CA GLY A 372 -14.62 21.89 18.61
C GLY A 372 -15.36 23.20 18.29
N PRO A 373 -15.35 23.68 17.04
CA PRO A 373 -16.20 24.79 16.64
C PRO A 373 -17.67 24.41 16.89
N PRO A 374 -18.48 25.29 17.51
CA PRO A 374 -19.92 25.12 17.67
C PRO A 374 -20.63 24.77 16.36
N GLU A 375 -20.10 25.28 15.24
CA GLU A 375 -20.57 25.03 13.88
C GLU A 375 -20.59 23.54 13.50
N PHE A 376 -19.65 22.72 13.99
CA PHE A 376 -19.64 21.27 13.74
C PHE A 376 -20.81 20.58 14.47
N ARG A 377 -21.04 20.97 15.73
CA ARG A 377 -22.17 20.47 16.52
C ARG A 377 -23.49 20.89 15.89
N ASP A 378 -23.60 22.13 15.45
CA ASP A 378 -24.82 22.65 14.81
C ASP A 378 -25.14 21.90 13.51
N LYS A 379 -24.12 21.61 12.68
CA LYS A 379 -24.29 20.80 11.46
C LYS A 379 -24.77 19.37 11.78
N LEU A 380 -24.21 18.71 12.79
CA LEU A 380 -24.67 17.39 13.22
C LEU A 380 -26.08 17.44 13.83
N GLN A 381 -26.40 18.49 14.57
CA GLN A 381 -27.71 18.69 15.16
C GLN A 381 -28.79 18.83 14.08
N VAL A 382 -28.50 19.54 12.98
CA VAL A 382 -29.40 19.64 11.82
C VAL A 382 -29.68 18.26 11.24
N ILE A 383 -28.63 17.47 10.97
CA ILE A 383 -28.78 16.10 10.45
C ILE A 383 -29.63 15.24 11.41
N ALA A 384 -29.36 15.32 12.71
CA ALA A 384 -30.10 14.56 13.72
C ALA A 384 -31.59 14.94 13.78
N LEU A 385 -31.92 16.22 13.66
CA LEU A 385 -33.31 16.70 13.65
C LEU A 385 -34.04 16.32 12.37
N GLU A 386 -33.39 16.36 11.22
CA GLU A 386 -33.98 15.90 9.95
C GLU A 386 -34.29 14.40 10.00
N ILE A 387 -33.37 13.59 10.56
CA ILE A 387 -33.62 12.16 10.81
C ILE A 387 -34.82 11.99 11.74
N ALA A 388 -34.86 12.73 12.86
CA ALA A 388 -35.95 12.67 13.83
C ALA A 388 -37.31 12.91 13.16
N GLU A 389 -37.41 13.99 12.38
CA GLU A 389 -38.63 14.37 11.69
C GLU A 389 -39.06 13.31 10.66
N LYS A 390 -38.11 12.64 10.00
CA LYS A 390 -38.41 11.54 9.06
C LYS A 390 -38.89 10.28 9.78
N LEU A 391 -38.27 9.94 10.91
CA LEU A 391 -38.69 8.78 11.72
C LEU A 391 -40.08 8.97 12.33
N GLU A 392 -40.40 10.17 12.83
CA GLU A 392 -41.72 10.49 13.38
C GLU A 392 -42.82 10.43 12.31
N ARG A 393 -42.56 10.99 11.12
CA ARG A 393 -43.50 10.91 10.00
C ARG A 393 -43.75 9.48 9.55
N ALA A 394 -42.72 8.63 9.53
CA ALA A 394 -42.86 7.24 9.15
C ALA A 394 -43.76 6.46 10.12
N GLN A 395 -43.71 6.76 11.42
CA GLN A 395 -44.61 6.15 12.41
C GLN A 395 -46.04 6.69 12.37
N ALA A 396 -46.24 7.97 12.05
CA ALA A 396 -47.58 8.57 11.97
C ALA A 396 -48.47 7.95 10.86
N GLY A 397 -47.87 7.22 9.91
CA GLY A 397 -48.57 6.48 8.86
C GLY A 397 -49.08 5.08 9.27
N GLU A 398 -48.73 4.58 10.45
CA GLU A 398 -49.21 3.27 10.94
C GLU A 398 -50.56 3.40 11.68
N PRO A 399 -51.49 2.42 11.52
CA PRO A 399 -52.84 2.53 12.06
C PRO A 399 -52.84 2.70 13.59
N ALA A 400 -53.47 3.81 14.01
CA ALA A 400 -53.57 4.31 15.37
C ALA A 400 -53.90 3.23 16.42
N GLY A 401 -52.87 2.81 17.16
CA GLY A 401 -53.03 1.90 18.31
C GLY A 401 -51.97 2.03 19.40
N GLY A 402 -50.84 2.70 19.15
CA GLY A 402 -49.78 2.93 20.14
C GLY A 402 -49.61 4.42 20.41
N GLY A 403 -49.41 4.80 21.68
CA GLY A 403 -49.02 6.17 22.03
C GLY A 403 -47.71 6.58 21.33
N ALA A 404 -47.43 7.89 21.27
CA ALA A 404 -46.20 8.41 20.66
C ALA A 404 -44.98 7.64 21.19
N ALA A 405 -44.25 6.98 20.29
CA ALA A 405 -43.06 6.21 20.65
C ALA A 405 -42.03 7.16 21.27
N GLY A 406 -41.36 6.70 22.33
CA GLY A 406 -40.29 7.48 22.93
C GLY A 406 -39.11 7.65 21.96
N LEU A 407 -38.30 8.70 22.13
CA LEU A 407 -37.12 8.99 21.31
C LEU A 407 -36.26 7.74 21.02
N ARG A 408 -35.95 6.94 22.05
CA ARG A 408 -35.15 5.72 21.87
C ARG A 408 -35.88 4.62 21.11
N GLU A 409 -37.18 4.55 21.28
CA GLU A 409 -38.02 3.57 20.61
C GLU A 409 -38.07 3.85 19.10
N LEU A 410 -38.16 5.12 18.69
CA LEU A 410 -38.09 5.55 17.28
C LEU A 410 -36.87 4.98 16.55
N TRP A 411 -35.69 5.08 17.16
CA TRP A 411 -34.44 4.55 16.60
C TRP A 411 -34.34 3.03 16.74
N THR A 412 -34.71 2.48 17.90
CA THR A 412 -34.57 1.05 18.18
C THR A 412 -35.47 0.20 17.30
N GLN A 413 -36.62 0.72 16.86
CA GLN A 413 -37.50 0.02 15.91
C GLN A 413 -36.90 -0.07 14.50
N GLN A 414 -35.89 0.74 14.17
CA GLN A 414 -35.30 0.73 12.85
C GLN A 414 -34.43 -0.51 12.63
N LEU A 415 -34.69 -1.22 11.52
CA LEU A 415 -33.95 -2.44 11.18
C LEU A 415 -32.45 -2.17 11.03
N TRP A 416 -32.07 -1.02 10.46
CA TRP A 416 -30.67 -0.64 10.29
C TRP A 416 -29.96 -0.37 11.64
N PHE A 417 -30.66 0.22 12.62
CA PHE A 417 -30.12 0.43 13.96
C PHE A 417 -29.95 -0.91 14.69
N GLN A 418 -30.93 -1.81 14.54
CA GLN A 418 -30.84 -3.19 15.03
C GLN A 418 -29.69 -3.97 14.39
N ASN A 419 -29.43 -3.78 13.09
CA ASN A 419 -28.33 -4.44 12.40
C ASN A 419 -26.97 -3.97 12.95
N VAL A 420 -26.83 -2.67 13.24
CA VAL A 420 -25.64 -2.13 13.92
C VAL A 420 -25.48 -2.78 15.29
N LEU A 421 -26.51 -2.79 16.12
CA LEU A 421 -26.42 -3.39 17.46
C LEU A 421 -26.10 -4.89 17.38
N LYS A 422 -26.74 -5.65 16.49
CA LYS A 422 -26.59 -7.12 16.35
C LYS A 422 -25.32 -7.55 15.60
N SER A 423 -24.56 -6.60 15.07
CA SER A 423 -23.29 -6.89 14.41
C SER A 423 -22.31 -7.60 15.35
N PRO A 424 -21.62 -8.67 14.91
CA PRO A 424 -20.64 -9.39 15.73
C PRO A 424 -19.41 -8.54 16.07
N TRP A 425 -19.24 -7.38 15.44
CA TRP A 425 -18.12 -6.46 15.68
C TRP A 425 -18.42 -5.40 16.74
N ASN A 426 -19.67 -5.33 17.21
CA ASN A 426 -20.17 -4.29 18.11
C ASN A 426 -20.59 -4.84 19.47
N ASP A 427 -20.00 -5.96 19.91
CA ASP A 427 -20.38 -6.58 21.19
C ASP A 427 -20.18 -5.64 22.39
N ARG A 428 -19.12 -4.79 22.35
CA ARG A 428 -18.87 -3.75 23.37
C ARG A 428 -19.98 -2.68 23.36
N ASP A 429 -20.32 -2.15 22.19
CA ASP A 429 -21.32 -1.10 22.05
C ASP A 429 -22.73 -1.61 22.35
N ARG A 430 -23.04 -2.87 21.98
CA ARG A 430 -24.29 -3.54 22.36
C ARG A 430 -24.42 -3.66 23.87
N ALA A 431 -23.36 -4.12 24.55
CA ALA A 431 -23.34 -4.24 26.00
C ALA A 431 -23.45 -2.88 26.70
N TRP A 432 -22.76 -1.87 26.16
CA TRP A 432 -22.86 -0.49 26.64
C TRP A 432 -24.27 0.06 26.48
N TYR A 433 -24.87 -0.04 25.28
CA TYR A 433 -26.23 0.42 24.98
C TYR A 433 -27.26 -0.24 25.90
N GLY A 434 -27.17 -1.56 26.10
CA GLY A 434 -28.08 -2.28 26.99
C GLY A 434 -28.01 -1.85 28.46
N SER A 435 -26.88 -1.27 28.89
CA SER A 435 -26.64 -0.87 30.28
C SER A 435 -26.69 0.65 30.52
N HIS A 436 -26.67 1.47 29.46
CA HIS A 436 -26.54 2.93 29.54
C HIS A 436 -27.39 3.69 28.51
N SER A 437 -28.34 3.03 27.84
CA SER A 437 -29.20 3.70 26.84
C SER A 437 -29.93 4.93 27.38
N GLU A 438 -30.17 4.99 28.69
CA GLU A 438 -30.77 6.13 29.37
C GLU A 438 -29.99 7.44 29.22
N VAL A 439 -28.68 7.37 28.94
CA VAL A 439 -27.80 8.53 28.72
C VAL A 439 -27.96 9.13 27.32
N LEU A 440 -28.56 8.40 26.37
CA LEU A 440 -28.89 8.91 25.05
C LEU A 440 -30.26 9.60 25.12
N ASP A 441 -30.27 10.90 25.45
CA ASP A 441 -31.47 11.69 25.71
C ASP A 441 -31.88 12.62 24.55
N SER A 442 -31.03 12.75 23.53
CA SER A 442 -31.32 13.50 22.30
C SER A 442 -31.14 12.69 21.01
N HIS A 443 -31.73 13.15 19.91
CA HIS A 443 -31.51 12.56 18.59
C HIS A 443 -30.05 12.73 18.13
N LEU A 444 -29.36 13.75 18.63
CA LEU A 444 -27.93 13.93 18.38
C LEU A 444 -27.13 12.81 19.06
N ASP A 445 -27.43 12.46 20.30
CA ASP A 445 -26.74 11.37 21.00
C ASP A 445 -26.99 10.03 20.32
N MET A 446 -28.22 9.79 19.86
CA MET A 446 -28.56 8.59 19.09
C MET A 446 -27.81 8.53 17.76
N LEU A 447 -27.69 9.66 17.05
CA LEU A 447 -26.92 9.75 15.82
C LEU A 447 -25.43 9.51 16.07
N VAL A 448 -24.84 10.13 17.09
CA VAL A 448 -23.43 9.94 17.44
C VAL A 448 -23.18 8.48 17.81
N PHE A 449 -24.02 7.88 18.65
CA PHE A 449 -23.94 6.46 19.00
C PHE A 449 -23.98 5.57 17.76
N TYR A 450 -24.95 5.81 16.87
CA TYR A 450 -25.08 5.05 15.62
C TYR A 450 -23.83 5.16 14.75
N LEU A 451 -23.27 6.36 14.59
CA LEU A 451 -22.08 6.59 13.76
C LEU A 451 -20.83 5.90 14.34
N CYS A 452 -20.69 5.86 15.67
CA CYS A 452 -19.56 5.20 16.34
C CYS A 452 -19.60 3.67 16.21
N SER A 453 -20.80 3.11 16.25
CA SER A 453 -21.00 1.66 16.20
C SER A 453 -20.99 1.10 14.78
N ASN A 454 -20.68 1.88 13.74
CA ASN A 454 -20.79 1.38 12.37
C ASN A 454 -19.63 0.47 11.96
N VAL A 455 -19.98 -0.73 11.51
CA VAL A 455 -19.06 -1.63 10.81
C VAL A 455 -19.00 -1.19 9.36
N LEU A 456 -17.78 -0.92 8.87
CA LEU A 456 -17.44 -0.47 7.52
C LEU A 456 -17.91 -1.36 6.35
N VAL A 457 -18.77 -2.36 6.60
CA VAL A 457 -18.87 -3.55 5.75
C VAL A 457 -20.32 -4.01 5.49
N ASP A 458 -21.34 -3.48 6.18
CA ASP A 458 -22.74 -3.79 5.82
C ASP A 458 -23.35 -2.65 4.99
N VAL A 459 -23.56 -2.90 3.69
CA VAL A 459 -24.19 -1.96 2.75
C VAL A 459 -25.54 -1.45 3.27
N ARG A 460 -26.31 -2.29 3.95
CA ARG A 460 -27.64 -1.91 4.49
C ARG A 460 -27.54 -0.91 5.64
N VAL A 461 -26.41 -0.89 6.33
CA VAL A 461 -26.11 0.10 7.38
C VAL A 461 -25.61 1.38 6.73
N ILE A 462 -24.72 1.27 5.75
CA ILE A 462 -24.15 2.41 5.02
C ILE A 462 -25.24 3.24 4.32
N GLU A 463 -26.20 2.58 3.68
CA GLU A 463 -27.26 3.26 2.92
C GLU A 463 -28.42 3.74 3.80
N ALA A 464 -28.46 3.36 5.08
CA ALA A 464 -29.61 3.61 5.95
C ALA A 464 -29.86 5.10 6.20
N LEU A 465 -28.86 5.85 6.67
CA LEU A 465 -29.02 7.29 6.95
C LEU A 465 -29.33 8.12 5.70
N PRO A 466 -28.61 7.95 4.57
CA PRO A 466 -29.00 8.60 3.32
C PRO A 466 -30.45 8.28 2.92
N SER A 467 -30.85 7.00 3.03
CA SER A 467 -32.21 6.58 2.68
C SER A 467 -33.27 7.21 3.57
N VAL A 468 -33.04 7.32 4.89
CA VAL A 468 -33.97 7.98 5.83
C VAL A 468 -34.13 9.46 5.49
N LEU A 469 -33.06 10.09 5.00
CA LEU A 469 -33.05 11.50 4.61
C LEU A 469 -33.52 11.74 3.17
N ASP A 470 -33.97 10.68 2.46
CA ASP A 470 -34.35 10.73 1.05
C ASP A 470 -33.25 11.32 0.14
N GLN A 471 -31.98 11.12 0.49
CA GLN A 471 -30.84 11.66 -0.26
C GLN A 471 -29.94 10.56 -0.84
N PRO A 472 -29.36 10.79 -2.02
CA PRO A 472 -28.29 9.94 -2.54
C PRO A 472 -27.10 9.88 -1.56
N LEU A 473 -26.46 8.71 -1.45
CA LEU A 473 -25.28 8.55 -0.59
C LEU A 473 -24.16 9.56 -0.92
N SER A 474 -24.01 9.96 -2.19
CA SER A 474 -23.05 10.98 -2.60
C SER A 474 -23.34 12.37 -2.00
N GLU A 475 -24.61 12.77 -1.93
CA GLU A 475 -25.01 14.05 -1.34
C GLU A 475 -24.79 14.04 0.18
N PHE A 476 -25.12 12.91 0.82
CA PHE A 476 -24.85 12.72 2.24
C PHE A 476 -23.36 12.82 2.55
N VAL A 477 -22.51 12.16 1.76
CA VAL A 477 -21.04 12.25 1.90
C VAL A 477 -20.54 13.69 1.71
N SER A 478 -21.12 14.45 0.77
CA SER A 478 -20.79 15.87 0.61
C SER A 478 -21.16 16.70 1.85
N ALA A 479 -22.32 16.46 2.46
CA ALA A 479 -22.72 17.13 3.71
C ALA A 479 -21.77 16.81 4.87
N ILE A 480 -21.31 15.56 4.97
CA ILE A 480 -20.30 15.15 5.97
C ILE A 480 -18.96 15.87 5.74
N GLN A 481 -18.53 15.99 4.48
CA GLN A 481 -17.29 16.71 4.15
C GLN A 481 -17.40 18.20 4.48
N GLU A 482 -18.56 18.81 4.25
CA GLU A 482 -18.83 20.18 4.66
C GLU A 482 -18.77 20.32 6.19
N ALA A 483 -19.28 19.34 6.95
CA ALA A 483 -19.12 19.32 8.40
C ALA A 483 -17.65 19.20 8.83
N PHE A 484 -16.82 18.42 8.14
CA PHE A 484 -15.39 18.39 8.44
C PHE A 484 -14.66 19.68 8.09
N SER A 485 -15.14 20.45 7.12
CA SER A 485 -14.47 21.66 6.65
C SER A 485 -14.36 22.78 7.71
N VAL A 486 -15.20 22.74 8.74
CA VAL A 486 -15.13 23.70 9.86
C VAL A 486 -14.11 23.30 10.93
N LEU A 487 -13.54 22.09 10.87
CA LEU A 487 -12.61 21.57 11.87
C LEU A 487 -11.15 21.79 11.47
N GLU A 488 -10.31 22.14 12.44
CA GLU A 488 -8.86 22.12 12.24
C GLU A 488 -8.33 20.67 12.12
N ARG A 489 -7.33 20.48 11.25
CA ARG A 489 -6.66 19.18 11.01
C ARG A 489 -6.23 18.48 12.31
N LYS A 490 -5.63 19.23 13.24
CA LYS A 490 -5.13 18.69 14.52
C LYS A 490 -6.25 18.08 15.37
N THR A 491 -7.47 18.60 15.26
CA THR A 491 -8.64 18.13 15.99
C THR A 491 -9.12 16.79 15.42
N VAL A 492 -9.17 16.68 14.10
CA VAL A 492 -9.53 15.43 13.41
C VAL A 492 -8.48 14.34 13.67
N GLU A 493 -7.19 14.67 13.65
CA GLU A 493 -6.10 13.72 13.96
C GLU A 493 -6.11 13.26 15.43
N ALA A 494 -6.37 14.20 16.36
CA ALA A 494 -6.48 13.90 17.79
C ALA A 494 -7.66 12.96 18.09
N ALA A 495 -8.82 13.20 17.47
CA ALA A 495 -10.00 12.34 17.63
C ALA A 495 -9.70 10.89 17.26
N VAL A 496 -8.90 10.70 16.22
CA VAL A 496 -8.67 9.38 15.62
C VAL A 496 -7.59 8.63 16.35
N THR A 497 -6.59 9.35 16.84
CA THR A 497 -5.60 8.80 17.74
C THR A 497 -6.24 8.40 19.07
N ALA A 498 -7.20 9.20 19.57
CA ALA A 498 -7.94 8.88 20.79
C ALA A 498 -8.74 7.57 20.63
N VAL A 499 -9.48 7.39 19.53
CA VAL A 499 -10.25 6.17 19.28
C VAL A 499 -9.34 4.96 18.99
N ALA A 500 -8.23 5.14 18.28
CA ALA A 500 -7.27 4.06 18.00
C ALA A 500 -6.56 3.55 19.27
N GLY A 501 -6.29 4.42 20.24
CA GLY A 501 -5.70 4.07 21.52
C GLY A 501 -6.62 3.25 22.45
N GLU A 502 -7.92 3.15 22.14
CA GLU A 502 -8.90 2.37 22.89
C GLU A 502 -9.05 0.91 22.41
N LEU A 503 -8.37 0.51 21.34
CA LEU A 503 -8.42 -0.85 20.79
C LEU A 503 -7.29 -1.71 21.38
N PRO A 504 -7.58 -2.75 22.20
CA PRO A 504 -6.56 -3.73 22.55
C PRO A 504 -6.21 -4.60 21.33
N ASP A 505 -4.91 -4.87 21.15
CA ASP A 505 -4.35 -5.79 20.13
C ASP A 505 -5.19 -7.07 20.02
N GLY A 506 -5.96 -7.21 18.93
CA GLY A 506 -6.84 -8.38 18.84
C GLY A 506 -7.88 -8.45 17.71
N ARG A 507 -7.81 -7.68 16.62
CA ARG A 507 -8.58 -8.00 15.41
C ARG A 507 -7.82 -9.01 14.54
N SER A 508 -7.61 -10.22 15.06
CA SER A 508 -7.15 -11.36 14.26
C SER A 508 -8.37 -12.16 13.80
N VAL A 509 -8.59 -12.16 12.48
CA VAL A 509 -9.64 -12.92 11.80
C VAL A 509 -9.36 -14.42 11.99
N LYS A 510 -10.05 -15.07 12.93
CA LYS A 510 -10.21 -16.52 12.91
C LYS A 510 -11.38 -16.88 12.01
N GLY A 511 -11.06 -17.25 10.77
CA GLY A 511 -11.99 -17.93 9.88
C GLY A 511 -12.49 -19.21 10.54
N SER A 512 -13.80 -19.28 10.77
CA SER A 512 -14.49 -20.48 11.24
C SER A 512 -14.60 -21.48 10.10
N GLY A 513 -13.60 -22.37 9.99
CA GLY A 513 -13.68 -23.58 9.18
C GLY A 513 -14.36 -24.68 9.99
N GLY A 514 -15.54 -25.10 9.55
CA GLY A 514 -16.30 -26.20 10.15
C GLY A 514 -15.52 -27.52 10.13
N GLY A 515 -15.47 -28.18 11.28
CA GLY A 515 -14.95 -29.53 11.45
C GLY A 515 -15.95 -30.37 12.23
N VAL A 516 -16.50 -31.36 11.55
CA VAL A 516 -17.57 -32.27 11.97
C VAL A 516 -17.21 -33.08 13.23
N SER A 517 -18.26 -33.35 14.00
CA SER A 517 -18.38 -34.22 15.17
C SER A 517 -17.66 -35.57 15.11
N GLY A 518 -17.16 -36.04 16.27
CA GLY A 518 -16.89 -37.46 16.49
C GLY A 518 -16.28 -37.82 17.84
N GLY A 519 -17.13 -38.10 18.85
CA GLY A 519 -16.92 -39.26 19.72
C GLY A 519 -16.10 -39.13 21.01
N SER A 520 -16.86 -39.04 22.11
CA SER A 520 -16.79 -39.96 23.26
C SER A 520 -15.74 -39.76 24.38
N SER A 521 -16.33 -39.68 25.57
CA SER A 521 -15.92 -40.35 26.82
C SER A 521 -15.11 -39.59 27.89
N ARG A 522 -15.85 -39.33 28.97
CA ARG A 522 -15.53 -39.57 30.39
C ARG A 522 -14.47 -38.69 31.07
N LYS A 523 -14.99 -37.79 31.93
CA LYS A 523 -14.42 -37.48 33.26
C LYS A 523 -14.28 -38.77 34.10
N PRO A 524 -13.29 -38.91 35.00
CA PRO A 524 -13.30 -38.30 36.35
C PRO A 524 -11.95 -37.63 36.73
N ARG A 525 -11.90 -36.48 37.42
CA ARG A 525 -12.06 -36.24 38.88
C ARG A 525 -10.86 -36.70 39.73
N ARG A 526 -10.14 -35.69 40.29
CA ARG A 526 -9.28 -35.66 41.52
C ARG A 526 -8.08 -36.62 41.53
N THR A 527 -6.88 -36.22 41.99
CA THR A 527 -6.56 -35.81 43.38
C THR A 527 -5.23 -35.05 43.48
N ASN A 528 -5.16 -34.18 44.48
CA ASN A 528 -3.95 -33.67 45.13
C ASN A 528 -3.03 -34.79 45.64
N SER A 529 -1.72 -34.56 45.55
CA SER A 529 -0.70 -34.78 46.60
C SER A 529 0.66 -34.39 45.98
N GLY A 530 1.34 -33.36 46.48
CA GLY A 530 2.46 -33.52 47.42
C GLY A 530 3.71 -33.99 46.65
N GLY A 531 4.84 -33.30 46.59
CA GLY A 531 5.46 -32.35 47.51
C GLY A 531 6.95 -32.72 47.55
N GLY A 532 7.82 -31.71 47.59
CA GLY A 532 9.14 -31.84 48.23
C GLY A 532 10.34 -32.18 47.34
N GLY A 533 11.37 -31.33 47.48
CA GLY A 533 12.78 -31.62 47.21
C GLY A 533 13.19 -31.35 45.76
N GLY A 534 14.17 -30.52 45.44
CA GLY A 534 15.35 -30.11 46.20
C GLY A 534 16.56 -30.26 45.29
N ALA A 535 17.15 -29.12 44.93
CA ALA A 535 18.53 -28.84 44.51
C ALA A 535 19.38 -29.93 43.81
N THR A 536 19.94 -29.58 42.64
CA THR A 536 21.40 -29.50 42.31
C THR A 536 21.53 -29.42 40.77
N ALA A 537 21.98 -28.29 40.22
CA ALA A 537 23.37 -27.90 39.96
C ALA A 537 23.96 -28.51 38.67
N ALA A 538 24.15 -27.63 37.70
CA ALA A 538 25.27 -27.49 36.76
C ALA A 538 26.02 -28.74 36.25
N SER A 539 25.96 -28.92 34.93
CA SER A 539 27.13 -28.86 34.04
C SER A 539 26.68 -28.53 32.63
#